data_AF-A0A965XNH1-F1
#
_entry.id   AF-A0A965XNH1-F1
#
_cell.length_a   1.000
_cell.length_b   1.000
_cell.length_c   1.000
_cell.angle_alpha   90.00
_cell.angle_beta   90.00
_cell.angle_gamma   90.00
#
_symmetry.space_group_name_H-M   'P 1'
#
loop_
_entity.id
_entity.type
_entity.pdbx_description
1 polymer ?
#
loop_
_entity_poly.entity_id
_entity_poly.type
_entity_poly.pdbx_seq_one_letter_code
_entity_poly.pdbx_strand_id
1 'polypeptide(L)'
;MEKKKVVFKQTMETAAAVEYLESLVKAFKAGRIVVEQGETSVELLPGQVVDVEVEAKVKEGKAKFEMELGWMTSAADEGEGLSISDKPSEPVEEKPAAPCPIGGEKAAGPKPEDVSKAPKSVVPKAKPEEAKIGSGPKTGK
;
A
#
# COMPACT_ATOMS: atom_id res chain seq x y z
N MET A 1 2.89 -22.37 -1.22
CA MET A 1 2.92 -21.06 -0.54
C MET A 1 2.33 -21.23 0.84
N GLU A 2 3.08 -20.89 1.89
CA GLU A 2 2.59 -20.93 3.27
C GLU A 2 1.58 -19.79 3.52
N LYS A 3 0.52 -20.08 4.27
CA LYS A 3 -0.50 -19.08 4.61
C LYS A 3 0.08 -18.14 5.67
N LYS A 4 0.44 -16.91 5.28
CA LYS A 4 0.77 -15.86 6.23
C LYS A 4 -0.53 -15.31 6.85
N LYS A 5 -0.66 -15.38 8.17
CA LYS A 5 -1.84 -14.90 8.91
C LYS A 5 -1.39 -14.12 10.14
N VAL A 6 -1.87 -12.89 10.28
CA VAL A 6 -1.73 -12.09 11.49
C VAL A 6 -3.11 -12.00 12.15
N VAL A 7 -3.18 -12.21 13.46
CA VAL A 7 -4.43 -12.08 14.23
C VAL A 7 -4.20 -11.08 15.35
N PHE A 8 -4.87 -9.94 15.26
CA PHE A 8 -4.84 -8.89 16.27
C PHE A 8 -6.20 -8.79 16.95
N LYS A 9 -6.23 -8.93 18.28
CA LYS A 9 -7.44 -8.77 19.11
C LYS A 9 -7.09 -7.86 20.28
N GLN A 10 -7.66 -6.66 20.29
CA GLN A 10 -7.46 -5.68 21.35
C GLN A 10 -8.74 -4.87 21.57
N THR A 11 -9.02 -4.53 22.83
CA THR A 11 -10.01 -3.51 23.18
C THR A 11 -9.29 -2.18 23.34
N MET A 12 -9.82 -1.12 22.74
CA MET A 12 -9.25 0.22 22.78
C MET A 12 -10.35 1.29 22.84
N GLU A 13 -9.96 2.53 23.10
CA GLU A 13 -10.86 3.67 23.03
C GLU A 13 -11.33 3.93 21.59
N THR A 14 -12.53 4.49 21.44
CA THR A 14 -13.12 4.76 20.12
C THR A 14 -12.22 5.64 19.25
N ALA A 15 -11.54 6.63 19.82
CA ALA A 15 -10.62 7.49 19.08
C ALA A 15 -9.47 6.69 18.44
N ALA A 16 -8.84 5.79 19.20
CA ALA A 16 -7.79 4.92 18.68
C ALA A 16 -8.33 3.99 17.58
N ALA A 17 -9.54 3.43 17.74
CA ALA A 17 -10.16 2.60 16.72
C ALA A 17 -10.40 3.36 15.40
N VAL A 18 -10.80 4.64 15.49
CA VAL A 18 -10.95 5.51 14.32
C VAL A 18 -9.61 5.72 13.60
N GLU A 19 -8.52 5.95 14.34
CA GLU A 19 -7.18 6.09 13.72
C GLU A 19 -6.75 4.84 12.93
N TYR A 20 -7.09 3.64 13.40
CA TYR A 20 -6.85 2.40 12.64
C TYR A 20 -7.68 2.34 11.36
N LEU A 21 -8.96 2.70 11.42
CA LEU A 21 -9.83 2.72 10.23
C LEU A 21 -9.37 3.75 9.20
N GLU A 22 -8.97 4.95 9.64
CA GLU A 22 -8.43 5.97 8.76
C GLU A 22 -7.10 5.53 8.13
N SER A 23 -6.24 4.87 8.89
CA SER A 23 -4.98 4.31 8.39
C SER A 23 -5.22 3.21 7.36
N LEU A 24 -6.22 2.35 7.59
CA LEU A 24 -6.66 1.36 6.62
C LEU A 24 -7.14 2.03 5.33
N VAL A 25 -7.97 3.07 5.41
CA VAL A 25 -8.45 3.82 4.23
C VAL A 25 -7.28 4.46 3.47
N LYS A 26 -6.30 5.05 4.18
CA LYS A 26 -5.09 5.61 3.55
C LYS A 26 -4.29 4.54 2.80
N ALA A 27 -4.09 3.38 3.42
CA ALA A 27 -3.38 2.25 2.83
C ALA A 27 -4.12 1.67 1.60
N PHE A 28 -5.45 1.55 1.70
CA PHE A 28 -6.29 1.09 0.60
C PHE A 28 -6.20 2.03 -0.61
N LYS A 29 -6.26 3.35 -0.38
CA LYS A 29 -6.07 4.36 -1.44
C LYS A 29 -4.68 4.34 -2.06
N ALA A 30 -3.66 3.95 -1.29
CA ALA A 30 -2.29 3.78 -1.79
C ALA A 30 -2.09 2.47 -2.57
N GLY A 31 -3.07 1.56 -2.58
CA GLY A 31 -2.97 0.25 -3.24
C GLY A 31 -2.07 -0.75 -2.52
N ARG A 32 -1.71 -0.49 -1.26
CA ARG A 32 -0.84 -1.36 -0.46
C ARG A 32 -1.22 -1.28 1.01
N ILE A 33 -1.53 -2.43 1.60
CA ILE A 33 -1.81 -2.57 3.03
C ILE A 33 -0.68 -3.39 3.66
N VAL A 34 -0.01 -2.81 4.64
CA VAL A 34 1.01 -3.51 5.43
C VAL A 34 0.48 -3.66 6.85
N VAL A 35 0.41 -4.89 7.34
CA VAL A 35 -0.02 -5.21 8.71
C VAL A 35 1.17 -5.81 9.44
N GLU A 36 1.60 -5.15 10.51
CA GLU A 36 2.77 -5.55 11.30
C GLU A 36 2.36 -5.86 12.74
N GLN A 37 2.89 -6.95 13.28
CA GLN A 37 2.74 -7.34 14.68
C GLN A 37 4.04 -7.99 15.16
N GLY A 38 4.81 -7.26 15.97
CA GLY A 38 6.11 -7.73 16.46
C GLY A 38 7.07 -7.98 15.29
N GLU A 39 7.50 -9.23 15.12
CA GLU A 39 8.42 -9.65 14.05
C GLU A 39 7.70 -10.14 12.80
N THR A 40 6.36 -10.18 12.79
CA THR A 40 5.56 -10.63 11.64
C THR A 40 5.01 -9.44 10.87
N SER A 41 5.24 -9.42 9.55
CA SER A 41 4.66 -8.45 8.62
C SER A 41 3.99 -9.16 7.45
N VAL A 42 2.80 -8.68 7.07
CA VAL A 42 2.05 -9.14 5.91
C VAL A 42 1.70 -7.95 5.04
N GLU A 43 2.12 -8.03 3.77
CA GLU A 43 1.75 -7.07 2.74
C GLU A 43 0.61 -7.64 1.90
N LEU A 44 -0.42 -6.83 1.68
CA LEU A 44 -1.55 -7.13 0.81
C LEU A 44 -1.67 -6.03 -0.24
N LEU A 45 -1.92 -6.42 -1.49
CA LEU A 45 -2.13 -5.51 -2.61
C LEU A 45 -3.61 -5.62 -3.03
N PRO A 46 -4.48 -4.67 -2.62
CA PRO A 46 -5.87 -4.62 -3.08
C PRO A 46 -5.94 -4.62 -4.61
N GLY A 47 -6.82 -5.47 -5.16
CA GLY A 47 -7.12 -5.47 -6.60
C GLY A 47 -7.99 -4.30 -7.02
N GLN A 48 -8.19 -4.13 -8.33
CA GLN A 48 -9.12 -3.13 -8.88
C GLN A 48 -10.58 -3.39 -8.48
N VAL A 49 -10.92 -4.67 -8.29
CA VAL A 49 -12.24 -5.12 -7.85
C VAL A 49 -12.11 -5.73 -6.45
N VAL A 50 -12.93 -5.24 -5.53
CA VAL A 50 -12.97 -5.68 -4.13
C VAL A 50 -14.39 -6.13 -3.82
N ASP A 51 -14.50 -7.35 -3.31
CA ASP A 51 -15.70 -7.89 -2.70
C ASP A 51 -15.83 -7.32 -1.28
N VAL A 52 -17.03 -6.83 -0.94
CA VAL A 52 -17.32 -6.16 0.33
C VAL A 52 -18.57 -6.76 0.94
N GLU A 53 -18.42 -7.42 2.08
CA GLU A 53 -19.53 -7.91 2.89
C GLU A 53 -19.60 -7.11 4.21
N VAL A 54 -20.81 -6.66 4.57
CA VAL A 54 -21.04 -5.89 5.80
C VAL A 54 -22.17 -6.53 6.59
N GLU A 55 -21.90 -6.85 7.85
CA GLU A 55 -22.91 -7.30 8.82
C GLU A 55 -22.95 -6.34 10.02
N ALA A 56 -24.15 -5.86 10.36
CA ALA A 56 -24.36 -5.01 11.53
C ALA A 56 -25.52 -5.56 12.37
N LYS A 57 -25.30 -5.70 13.68
CA LYS A 57 -26.28 -6.25 14.63
C LYS A 57 -26.31 -5.39 15.90
N VAL A 58 -27.52 -5.12 16.40
CA VAL A 58 -27.74 -4.43 17.69
C VAL A 58 -28.67 -5.28 18.56
N LYS A 59 -28.28 -5.45 19.83
CA LYS A 59 -29.04 -6.09 20.90
C LYS A 59 -28.99 -5.18 22.14
N GLU A 60 -29.86 -5.37 23.12
CA GLU A 60 -29.81 -4.66 24.41
C GLU A 60 -28.38 -4.52 24.95
N GLY A 61 -27.89 -3.27 24.98
CA GLY A 61 -26.58 -2.89 25.51
C GLY A 61 -25.37 -3.24 24.64
N LYS A 62 -25.54 -3.78 23.42
CA LYS A 62 -24.41 -4.19 22.58
C LYS A 62 -24.67 -3.98 21.09
N ALA A 63 -23.76 -3.26 20.43
CA ALA A 63 -23.66 -3.19 18.98
C ALA A 63 -22.47 -4.01 18.48
N LYS A 64 -22.61 -4.63 17.31
CA LYS A 64 -21.54 -5.31 16.58
C LYS A 64 -21.60 -4.87 15.12
N PHE A 65 -20.44 -4.53 14.58
CA PHE A 65 -20.22 -4.22 13.17
C PHE A 65 -19.08 -5.09 12.69
N GLU A 66 -19.30 -5.80 11.58
CA GLU A 66 -18.34 -6.67 10.92
C GLU A 66 -18.28 -6.26 9.45
N MET A 67 -17.07 -6.13 8.93
CA MET A 67 -16.82 -5.84 7.52
C MET A 67 -15.73 -6.80 7.04
N GLU A 68 -16.04 -7.56 6.01
CA GLU A 68 -15.10 -8.43 5.33
C GLU A 68 -14.80 -7.84 3.95
N LEU A 69 -13.50 -7.81 3.61
CA LEU A 69 -13.01 -7.32 2.32
C LEU A 69 -12.20 -8.44 1.67
N GLY A 70 -12.58 -8.81 0.46
CA GLY A 70 -11.93 -9.86 -0.31
C GLY A 70 -11.53 -9.37 -1.70
N TRP A 71 -10.39 -9.84 -2.20
CA TRP A 71 -9.99 -9.56 -3.59
C TRP A 71 -9.11 -10.68 -4.13
N MET A 72 -9.11 -10.80 -5.45
CA MET A 72 -8.24 -11.74 -6.15
C MET A 72 -6.82 -11.14 -6.23
N THR A 73 -5.83 -11.92 -5.79
CA THR A 73 -4.42 -11.57 -5.98
C THR A 73 -3.95 -12.18 -7.30
N SER A 74 -4.24 -11.53 -8.43
CA SER A 74 -3.60 -11.90 -9.69
C SER A 74 -2.18 -11.35 -9.68
N ALA A 75 -1.20 -12.24 -9.56
CA ALA A 75 0.17 -11.92 -9.95
C ALA A 75 0.26 -11.90 -11.48
N ALA A 76 -0.48 -11.01 -12.15
CA ALA A 76 -0.46 -10.80 -13.59
C ALA A 76 -1.44 -9.67 -13.95
N ASP A 77 -1.07 -8.43 -13.68
CA ASP A 77 -1.49 -7.31 -14.50
C ASP A 77 -0.33 -6.29 -14.50
N GLU A 78 0.86 -6.76 -14.90
CA GLU A 78 1.71 -5.89 -15.69
C GLU A 78 1.03 -5.88 -17.05
N GLY A 79 0.28 -4.82 -17.33
CA GLY A 79 -0.56 -4.73 -18.52
C GLY A 79 0.20 -5.10 -19.79
N GLU A 80 -0.06 -6.30 -20.31
CA GLU A 80 0.14 -6.57 -21.71
C GLU A 80 -0.92 -5.77 -22.46
N GLY A 81 -0.52 -4.59 -22.92
CA GLY A 81 -1.36 -3.73 -23.74
C GLY A 81 -1.92 -4.52 -24.91
N LEU A 82 -3.25 -4.68 -24.92
CA LEU A 82 -3.96 -5.28 -26.03
C LEU A 82 -3.93 -4.31 -27.21
N SER A 83 -2.97 -4.48 -28.12
CA SER A 83 -2.89 -3.70 -29.35
C SER A 83 -3.71 -4.37 -30.46
N ILE A 84 -4.97 -3.96 -30.60
CA ILE A 84 -5.76 -4.29 -31.79
C ILE A 84 -5.31 -3.36 -32.92
N SER A 85 -4.74 -3.94 -33.98
CA SER A 85 -4.34 -3.22 -35.19
C SER A 85 -5.07 -3.81 -36.39
N ASP A 86 -5.73 -2.94 -37.17
CA ASP A 86 -6.46 -3.32 -38.40
C ASP A 86 -5.53 -3.31 -39.64
N LYS A 87 -4.23 -3.03 -39.46
CA LYS A 87 -3.29 -2.92 -40.57
C LYS A 87 -2.68 -4.30 -40.89
N PRO A 88 -2.79 -4.81 -42.15
CA PRO A 88 -2.10 -6.03 -42.53
C PRO A 88 -0.59 -5.79 -42.38
N SER A 89 0.06 -6.60 -41.55
CA SER A 89 1.52 -6.62 -41.43
C SER A 89 2.10 -7.11 -42.74
N GLU A 90 2.62 -6.19 -43.54
CA GLU A 90 3.25 -6.48 -44.82
C GLU A 90 4.51 -7.32 -44.57
N PRO A 91 4.67 -8.50 -45.21
CA PRO A 91 5.92 -9.23 -45.18
C PRO A 91 6.98 -8.40 -45.89
N VAL A 92 7.95 -7.88 -45.15
CA VAL A 92 9.13 -7.23 -45.74
C VAL A 92 10.04 -8.33 -46.27
N GLU A 93 9.79 -8.72 -47.52
CA GLU A 93 10.72 -9.47 -48.35
C GLU A 93 11.82 -8.52 -48.85
N GLU A 94 13.06 -9.02 -48.79
CA GLU A 94 14.31 -8.34 -49.12
C GLU A 94 14.31 -7.60 -50.46
N LYS A 95 15.00 -6.46 -50.50
CA LYS A 95 15.71 -6.04 -51.70
C LYS A 95 17.14 -5.58 -51.36
N PRO A 96 18.18 -6.24 -51.90
CA PRO A 96 19.56 -5.86 -51.66
C PRO A 96 20.02 -4.72 -52.58
N ALA A 97 21.02 -3.99 -52.10
CA ALA A 97 22.06 -3.20 -52.79
C ALA A 97 22.12 -1.74 -52.32
N ALA A 98 23.11 -1.48 -51.47
CA ALA A 98 23.66 -0.17 -51.12
C ALA A 98 24.58 0.37 -52.26
N PRO A 99 25.33 1.49 -52.15
CA PRO A 99 25.34 2.55 -51.13
C PRO A 99 25.58 4.01 -51.66
N CYS A 100 25.56 4.97 -50.71
CA CYS A 100 26.31 6.26 -50.64
C CYS A 100 25.80 7.53 -51.38
N PRO A 101 26.21 8.75 -50.96
CA PRO A 101 26.32 9.29 -49.59
C PRO A 101 25.88 10.79 -49.48
N ILE A 102 25.44 11.24 -48.32
CA ILE A 102 25.45 12.65 -47.84
C ILE A 102 25.21 12.54 -46.34
N GLY A 103 25.98 13.10 -45.42
CA GLY A 103 27.01 14.11 -45.47
C GLY A 103 26.94 14.83 -44.12
N GLY A 104 28.02 14.80 -43.34
CA GLY A 104 28.30 15.76 -42.27
C GLY A 104 27.45 15.66 -41.00
N GLU A 105 27.82 14.73 -40.13
CA GLU A 105 27.46 14.70 -38.70
C GLU A 105 28.09 15.91 -37.97
N LYS A 106 27.26 16.67 -37.23
CA LYS A 106 27.72 17.76 -36.35
C LYS A 106 27.22 17.52 -34.92
N ALA A 107 28.19 17.53 -34.00
CA ALA A 107 28.09 17.84 -32.56
C ALA A 107 27.24 16.89 -31.69
N ALA A 108 27.58 16.59 -30.44
CA ALA A 108 28.75 16.82 -29.60
C ALA A 108 28.51 15.96 -28.35
N GLY A 109 29.51 15.21 -27.91
CA GLY A 109 29.62 14.86 -26.49
C GLY A 109 30.17 16.07 -25.72
N PRO A 110 29.88 16.22 -24.42
CA PRO A 110 30.52 15.33 -23.46
C PRO A 110 29.65 14.88 -22.25
N LYS A 111 30.15 13.79 -21.62
CA LYS A 111 29.94 13.29 -20.23
C LYS A 111 30.51 14.31 -19.21
N PRO A 112 30.62 14.06 -17.87
CA PRO A 112 29.89 13.26 -16.85
C PRO A 112 29.51 14.11 -15.60
N GLU A 113 29.25 13.43 -14.46
CA GLU A 113 29.41 13.84 -13.03
C GLU A 113 28.10 14.13 -12.28
N ASP A 114 27.64 13.22 -11.42
CA ASP A 114 28.08 12.90 -10.04
C ASP A 114 27.83 14.06 -9.07
N VAL A 115 26.85 13.92 -8.18
CA VAL A 115 27.03 14.30 -6.77
C VAL A 115 25.97 13.67 -5.87
N SER A 116 26.47 12.84 -4.96
CA SER A 116 26.01 12.62 -3.59
C SER A 116 25.25 13.79 -2.95
N LYS A 117 24.19 13.48 -2.18
CA LYS A 117 24.08 13.88 -0.76
C LYS A 117 22.85 13.29 -0.06
N ALA A 118 23.11 12.48 0.96
CA ALA A 118 22.26 12.42 2.16
C ALA A 118 22.34 13.76 2.91
N PRO A 119 21.36 14.09 3.77
CA PRO A 119 21.67 13.93 5.19
C PRO A 119 20.49 13.49 6.09
N LYS A 120 20.92 13.06 7.28
CA LYS A 120 20.21 12.59 8.48
C LYS A 120 19.49 13.73 9.21
N SER A 121 18.37 13.46 9.88
CA SER A 121 18.04 13.92 11.25
C SER A 121 16.59 13.57 11.62
N VAL A 122 16.12 13.46 12.86
CA VAL A 122 16.64 13.31 14.23
C VAL A 122 15.36 13.01 15.04
N VAL A 123 15.44 12.04 15.94
CA VAL A 123 14.44 11.76 16.98
C VAL A 123 14.51 12.82 18.08
N PRO A 124 13.39 13.21 18.71
CA PRO A 124 13.42 13.42 20.15
C PRO A 124 12.36 12.62 20.91
N LYS A 125 12.81 12.13 22.07
CA LYS A 125 12.12 11.39 23.13
C LYS A 125 11.76 12.37 24.25
N ALA A 126 10.53 12.34 24.79
CA ALA A 126 10.24 12.77 26.17
C ALA A 126 8.88 12.27 26.70
N LYS A 127 8.93 11.48 27.78
CA LYS A 127 7.96 11.34 28.89
C LYS A 127 8.70 11.96 30.13
N PRO A 128 8.13 12.22 31.33
CA PRO A 128 6.78 11.98 31.88
C PRO A 128 6.20 13.10 32.76
N GLU A 129 4.93 12.99 33.21
CA GLU A 129 4.53 13.50 34.54
C GLU A 129 3.25 12.84 35.10
N GLU A 130 3.27 12.59 36.41
CA GLU A 130 2.21 12.04 37.28
C GLU A 130 1.17 13.11 37.68
N ALA A 131 -0.07 12.70 37.91
CA ALA A 131 -0.95 13.37 38.87
C ALA A 131 -1.80 12.34 39.64
N LYS A 132 -1.40 12.10 40.89
CA LYS A 132 -2.23 11.51 41.94
C LYS A 132 -3.35 12.48 42.31
N ILE A 133 -4.59 12.00 42.41
CA ILE A 133 -5.57 12.56 43.35
C ILE A 133 -6.36 11.39 43.94
N GLY A 134 -6.27 11.24 45.25
CA GLY A 134 -6.95 10.20 46.02
C GLY A 134 -8.31 10.63 46.58
N SER A 135 -8.79 9.79 47.51
CA SER A 135 -10.05 9.82 48.29
C SER A 135 -11.18 9.06 47.61
N GLY A 136 -11.78 8.01 48.16
CA GLY A 136 -11.81 7.35 49.47
C GLY A 136 -13.04 6.42 49.47
N PRO A 137 -13.14 5.40 50.34
CA PRO A 137 -14.21 4.41 50.25
C PRO A 137 -15.50 4.90 50.93
N LYS A 138 -16.67 4.54 50.39
CA LYS A 138 -17.93 4.56 51.14
C LYS A 138 -18.64 3.21 51.08
N THR A 139 -18.61 2.58 52.24
CA THR A 139 -19.43 1.46 52.71
C THR A 139 -20.90 1.84 52.85
N GLY A 140 -21.79 0.85 52.76
CA GLY A 140 -23.10 0.84 53.39
C GLY A 140 -24.23 0.50 52.41
N LYS A 141 -25.18 -0.37 52.72
CA LYS A 141 -25.43 -1.30 53.83
C LYS A 141 -26.50 -2.25 53.31
#